data_AF-A0AAE3LK09-F1
#
_entry.id   AF-A0AAE3LK09-F1
#
_cell.length_a   1.000
_cell.length_b   1.000
_cell.length_c   1.000
_cell.angle_alpha   90.00
_cell.angle_beta   90.00
_cell.angle_gamma   90.00
#
_symmetry.space_group_name_H-M   'P 1'
#
loop_
_entity.id
_entity.type
_entity.pdbx_description
1 polymer ?
#
loop_
_entity_poly.entity_id
_entity_poly.type
_entity_poly.pdbx_seq_one_letter_code
_entity_poly.pdbx_strand_id
1 'polypeptide(L)'
;MTEASYEESFAGGAVTIRLEVVATNTFDITVRHDGTDLDIRRYQRVFDSGQYPRQQRATVANWIRDELSKEAETLNPDAIREDVHDWLQELKKQLDDVHLVGPDAKEIIEGTHTPVEIRPAPDENTTLHVTLDFRGQTGDLQFDVGVLVNDAAGELMNKIAHNFYGERAEVTSDDWEAIADYWADHKEVTAEVEQSGQDVIAERFLDFLADSIQPTPNRDDIENSPRTAWVDSDGEGATGTRLDIEPGMPVVWVTDDFFLDQMEAVSLTLADKSELVKKLKSSGVLHGQIRPRSWTDNGRLRVWAFKPAAVGIDPDDSHPGSEAATSEVKP
;
A
#
# COMPACT_ATOMS: atom_id res chain seq x y z
N MET A 1 28.62 -16.74 -6.32
CA MET A 1 29.44 -15.57 -6.69
C MET A 1 29.51 -15.47 -8.20
N THR A 2 28.62 -14.69 -8.78
CA THR A 2 28.84 -14.09 -10.11
C THR A 2 28.29 -12.68 -10.00
N GLU A 3 29.13 -11.79 -9.47
CA GLU A 3 29.08 -10.36 -9.75
C GLU A 3 28.88 -10.21 -11.27
N ALA A 4 27.96 -9.36 -11.70
CA ALA A 4 27.83 -9.02 -13.11
C ALA A 4 29.09 -8.22 -13.51
N SER A 5 30.17 -8.94 -13.80
CA SER A 5 31.42 -8.40 -14.30
C SER A 5 31.61 -8.81 -15.75
N TYR A 6 32.04 -7.86 -16.55
CA TYR A 6 32.34 -8.02 -17.96
C TYR A 6 33.83 -7.80 -18.14
N GLU A 7 34.53 -8.75 -18.75
CA GLU A 7 35.97 -8.67 -18.94
C GLU A 7 36.29 -8.91 -20.41
N GLU A 8 37.15 -8.06 -20.97
CA GLU A 8 37.61 -8.18 -22.35
C GLU A 8 39.12 -7.96 -22.43
N SER A 9 39.77 -8.69 -23.33
CA SER A 9 41.22 -8.66 -23.51
C SER A 9 41.60 -8.10 -24.87
N PHE A 10 42.53 -7.15 -24.87
CA PHE A 10 43.00 -6.43 -26.05
C PHE A 10 44.49 -6.67 -26.27
N ALA A 11 44.98 -6.33 -27.47
CA ALA A 11 46.40 -6.45 -27.83
C ALA A 11 47.01 -7.84 -27.55
N GLY A 12 46.27 -8.91 -27.88
CA GLY A 12 46.73 -10.28 -27.67
C GLY A 12 46.79 -10.73 -26.20
N GLY A 13 46.06 -10.05 -25.31
CA GLY A 13 46.00 -10.35 -23.87
C GLY A 13 46.93 -9.50 -23.01
N ALA A 14 47.69 -8.58 -23.61
CA ALA A 14 48.54 -7.65 -22.86
C ALA A 14 47.71 -6.62 -22.07
N VAL A 15 46.52 -6.25 -22.57
CA VAL A 15 45.62 -5.32 -21.89
C VAL A 15 44.32 -6.03 -21.55
N THR A 16 43.85 -5.90 -20.31
CA THR A 16 42.57 -6.43 -19.86
C THR A 16 41.74 -5.30 -19.27
N ILE A 17 40.49 -5.18 -19.69
CA ILE A 17 39.55 -4.21 -19.12
C ILE A 17 38.42 -4.98 -18.47
N ARG A 18 38.19 -4.68 -17.19
CA ARG A 18 37.15 -5.30 -16.38
C ARG A 18 36.14 -4.24 -15.95
N LEU A 19 34.86 -4.53 -16.17
CA LEU A 19 33.71 -3.70 -15.91
C LEU A 19 32.87 -4.40 -14.83
N GLU A 20 32.84 -3.85 -13.62
CA GLU A 20 32.06 -4.40 -12.50
C GLU A 20 30.84 -3.53 -12.23
N VAL A 21 29.65 -4.11 -12.24
CA VAL A 21 28.43 -3.41 -11.80
C VAL A 21 28.49 -3.24 -10.28
N VAL A 22 28.50 -1.99 -9.80
CA VAL A 22 28.52 -1.67 -8.36
C VAL A 22 27.19 -1.17 -7.85
N ALA A 23 26.37 -0.57 -8.71
CA ALA A 23 24.98 -0.18 -8.46
C ALA A 23 24.26 -0.07 -9.80
N THR A 24 22.93 0.15 -9.84
CA THR A 24 22.26 0.31 -11.13
C THR A 24 22.94 1.38 -11.98
N ASN A 25 23.21 1.02 -13.24
CA ASN A 25 23.87 1.84 -14.24
C ASN A 25 25.21 2.44 -13.77
N THR A 26 25.81 1.92 -12.70
CA THR A 26 27.06 2.41 -12.12
C THR A 26 28.10 1.30 -12.14
N PHE A 27 29.28 1.63 -12.67
CA PHE A 27 30.30 0.64 -12.94
C PHE A 27 31.67 1.10 -12.45
N ASP A 28 32.42 0.19 -11.85
CA ASP A 28 33.86 0.32 -11.68
C ASP A 28 34.56 -0.32 -12.88
N ILE A 29 35.38 0.48 -13.56
CA ILE A 29 36.15 0.04 -14.72
C ILE A 29 37.60 -0.01 -14.31
N THR A 30 38.20 -1.20 -14.39
CA THR A 30 39.61 -1.47 -14.10
C THR A 30 40.37 -1.70 -15.39
N VAL A 31 41.52 -1.04 -15.55
CA VAL A 31 42.43 -1.26 -16.68
C VAL A 31 43.67 -1.97 -16.17
N ARG A 32 44.00 -3.10 -16.80
CA ARG A 32 45.22 -3.87 -16.53
C ARG A 32 46.14 -3.90 -17.72
N HIS A 33 47.44 -3.84 -17.47
CA HIS A 33 48.48 -4.10 -18.45
C HIS A 33 49.48 -5.14 -17.90
N ASP A 34 49.69 -6.23 -18.64
CA ASP A 34 50.54 -7.36 -18.24
C ASP A 34 50.28 -7.86 -16.80
N GLY A 35 49.00 -7.90 -16.42
CA GLY A 35 48.54 -8.34 -15.10
C GLY A 35 48.67 -7.32 -13.96
N THR A 36 49.12 -6.09 -14.26
CA THR A 36 49.20 -4.99 -13.28
C THR A 36 48.03 -4.03 -13.45
N ASP A 37 47.33 -3.72 -12.36
CA ASP A 37 46.28 -2.69 -12.35
C ASP A 37 46.91 -1.31 -12.58
N LEU A 38 46.49 -0.62 -13.65
CA LEU A 38 46.94 0.73 -13.97
C LEU A 38 46.11 1.78 -13.25
N ASP A 39 44.79 1.72 -13.39
CA ASP A 39 43.85 2.66 -12.79
C ASP A 39 42.45 2.01 -12.71
N ILE A 40 41.64 2.48 -11.75
CA ILE A 40 40.25 2.06 -11.54
C ILE A 40 39.39 3.31 -11.44
N ARG A 41 38.32 3.38 -12.24
CA ARG A 41 37.40 4.53 -12.22
C ARG A 41 35.95 4.12 -12.22
N ARG A 42 35.18 4.86 -11.42
CA ARG A 42 33.72 4.75 -11.35
C ARG A 42 33.04 5.63 -12.39
N TYR A 43 32.14 5.03 -13.16
CA TYR A 43 31.31 5.72 -14.15
C TYR A 43 29.84 5.43 -13.94
N GLN A 44 28.99 6.41 -14.26
CA GLN A 44 27.53 6.29 -14.18
C GLN A 44 26.91 6.44 -15.56
N ARG A 45 25.84 5.69 -15.80
CA ARG A 45 24.96 5.79 -16.97
C ARG A 45 25.71 5.62 -18.29
N VAL A 46 26.72 4.75 -18.29
CA VAL A 46 27.56 4.46 -19.46
C VAL A 46 26.76 3.75 -20.54
N PHE A 47 25.80 2.90 -20.16
CA PHE A 47 25.05 2.07 -21.09
C PHE A 47 23.60 2.53 -21.34
N ASP A 48 23.14 3.57 -20.65
CA ASP A 48 21.84 4.22 -20.92
C ASP A 48 21.65 4.64 -22.39
N SER A 49 20.41 4.91 -22.74
CA SER A 49 20.02 5.49 -24.02
C SER A 49 20.17 7.02 -24.04
N GLY A 50 20.62 7.57 -25.18
CA GLY A 50 20.72 9.02 -25.40
C GLY A 50 22.13 9.52 -25.76
N GLN A 51 22.28 10.84 -25.84
CA GLN A 51 23.53 11.49 -26.27
C GLN A 51 24.60 11.51 -25.17
N TYR A 52 24.20 11.71 -23.91
CA TYR A 52 25.12 11.75 -22.78
C TYR A 52 25.84 10.41 -22.52
N PRO A 53 25.15 9.25 -22.51
CA PRO A 53 25.80 7.94 -22.37
C PRO A 53 26.78 7.62 -23.51
N ARG A 54 26.48 8.04 -24.74
CA ARG A 54 27.42 7.92 -25.87
C ARG A 54 28.70 8.71 -25.61
N GLN A 55 28.59 9.91 -25.02
CA GLN A 55 29.75 10.70 -24.61
C GLN A 55 30.49 10.02 -23.45
N GLN A 56 29.79 9.40 -22.50
CA GLN A 56 30.42 8.65 -21.41
C GLN A 56 31.25 7.48 -21.93
N ARG A 57 30.75 6.67 -22.86
CA ARG A 57 31.54 5.60 -23.50
C ARG A 57 32.79 6.12 -24.21
N ALA A 58 32.68 7.26 -24.90
CA ALA A 58 33.84 7.91 -25.50
C ALA A 58 34.84 8.41 -24.44
N THR A 59 34.36 8.96 -23.32
CA THR A 59 35.18 9.39 -22.18
C THR A 59 35.94 8.21 -21.56
N VAL A 60 35.26 7.07 -21.36
CA VAL A 60 35.89 5.83 -20.87
C VAL A 60 37.02 5.40 -21.81
N ALA A 61 36.73 5.26 -23.11
CA ALA A 61 37.73 4.84 -24.09
C ALA A 61 38.94 5.81 -24.15
N ASN A 62 38.69 7.13 -24.14
CA ASN A 62 39.74 8.14 -24.11
C ASN A 62 40.60 8.07 -22.84
N TRP A 63 39.99 7.85 -21.68
CA TRP A 63 40.72 7.68 -20.43
C TRP A 63 41.64 6.45 -20.48
N ILE A 64 41.12 5.32 -20.95
CA ILE A 64 41.89 4.08 -21.08
C ILE A 64 43.09 4.29 -22.00
N ARG A 65 42.89 4.97 -23.14
CA ARG A 65 43.98 5.36 -24.04
C ARG A 65 45.04 6.18 -23.30
N ASP A 66 44.61 7.20 -22.55
CA ASP A 66 45.53 8.10 -21.84
C ASP A 66 46.33 7.34 -20.78
N GLU A 67 45.75 6.35 -20.10
CA GLU A 67 46.45 5.52 -19.12
C GLU A 67 47.48 4.61 -19.79
N LEU A 68 47.10 3.92 -20.86
CA LEU A 68 48.01 3.05 -21.62
C LEU A 68 49.17 3.84 -22.24
N SER A 69 48.93 5.11 -22.62
CA SER A 69 49.95 5.99 -23.20
C SER A 69 51.06 6.38 -22.21
N LYS A 70 50.82 6.25 -20.89
CA LYS A 70 51.82 6.57 -19.86
C LYS A 70 52.81 5.43 -19.63
N GLU A 71 52.37 4.19 -19.82
CA GLU A 71 53.10 3.00 -19.40
C GLU A 71 53.73 2.24 -20.57
N ALA A 72 53.13 2.29 -21.77
CA ALA A 72 53.49 1.37 -22.84
C ALA A 72 54.12 2.06 -24.05
N GLU A 73 55.45 1.95 -24.17
CA GLU A 73 56.17 2.34 -25.40
C GLU A 73 55.84 1.44 -26.61
N THR A 74 55.33 0.22 -26.37
CA THR A 74 55.11 -0.81 -27.40
C THR A 74 53.66 -1.02 -27.78
N LEU A 75 52.70 -0.45 -27.04
CA LEU A 75 51.29 -0.53 -27.40
C LEU A 75 50.94 0.55 -28.44
N ASN A 76 49.83 0.34 -29.13
CA ASN A 76 49.17 1.39 -29.91
C ASN A 76 47.90 1.81 -29.17
N PRO A 77 47.97 2.81 -28.28
CA PRO A 77 46.83 3.20 -27.44
C PRO A 77 45.61 3.65 -28.26
N ASP A 78 45.82 4.26 -29.43
CA ASP A 78 44.72 4.71 -30.29
C ASP A 78 43.97 3.55 -30.93
N ALA A 79 44.66 2.48 -31.35
CA ALA A 79 44.01 1.27 -31.83
C ALA A 79 43.19 0.60 -30.71
N ILE A 80 43.77 0.49 -29.52
CA ILE A 80 43.07 -0.07 -28.35
C ILE A 80 41.86 0.79 -27.98
N ARG A 81 41.95 2.12 -28.09
CA ARG A 81 40.82 3.02 -27.88
C ARG A 81 39.64 2.70 -28.80
N GLU A 82 39.91 2.44 -30.07
CA GLU A 82 38.89 2.09 -31.06
C GLU A 82 38.25 0.73 -30.72
N ASP A 83 39.08 -0.29 -30.45
CA ASP A 83 38.59 -1.61 -30.05
C ASP A 83 37.73 -1.55 -28.78
N VAL A 84 38.16 -0.78 -27.78
CA VAL A 84 37.40 -0.56 -26.54
C VAL A 84 36.09 0.19 -26.80
N HIS A 85 36.11 1.18 -27.69
CA HIS A 85 34.89 1.89 -28.05
C HIS A 85 33.87 0.94 -28.67
N ASP A 86 34.30 0.09 -29.60
CA ASP A 86 33.44 -0.88 -30.27
C ASP A 86 32.92 -1.93 -29.29
N TRP A 87 33.77 -2.43 -28.40
CA TRP A 87 33.36 -3.33 -27.32
C TRP A 87 32.29 -2.72 -26.42
N LEU A 88 32.45 -1.48 -25.97
CA LEU A 88 31.45 -0.79 -25.13
C LEU A 88 30.12 -0.57 -25.88
N GLN A 89 30.13 -0.39 -27.20
CA GLN A 89 28.89 -0.30 -27.99
C GLN A 89 28.22 -1.66 -28.15
N GLU A 90 28.99 -2.74 -28.32
CA GLU A 90 28.44 -4.08 -28.42
C GLU A 90 27.87 -4.54 -27.08
N LEU A 91 28.60 -4.28 -26.00
CA LEU A 91 28.14 -4.53 -24.65
C LEU A 91 26.84 -3.78 -24.36
N LYS A 92 26.71 -2.51 -24.79
CA LYS A 92 25.41 -1.80 -24.70
C LYS A 92 24.27 -2.60 -25.34
N LYS A 93 24.46 -3.12 -26.55
CA LYS A 93 23.38 -3.86 -27.24
C LYS A 93 23.00 -5.13 -26.49
N GLN A 94 23.96 -5.81 -25.88
CA GLN A 94 23.72 -6.98 -25.06
C GLN A 94 22.96 -6.64 -23.78
N LEU A 95 23.18 -5.43 -23.25
CA LEU A 95 22.58 -4.94 -22.01
C LEU A 95 21.23 -4.26 -22.19
N ASP A 96 20.86 -3.84 -23.41
CA ASP A 96 19.56 -3.18 -23.67
C ASP A 96 18.35 -4.09 -23.33
N ASP A 97 18.54 -5.42 -23.21
CA ASP A 97 17.51 -6.40 -22.82
C ASP A 97 17.60 -6.88 -21.35
N VAL A 98 18.58 -6.40 -20.59
CA VAL A 98 18.85 -6.87 -19.21
C VAL A 98 18.78 -5.67 -18.26
N HIS A 99 17.89 -5.73 -17.26
CA HIS A 99 17.95 -4.77 -16.16
C HIS A 99 19.29 -4.91 -15.43
N LEU A 100 20.16 -3.92 -15.62
CA LEU A 100 21.47 -3.82 -14.97
C LEU A 100 21.28 -3.43 -13.50
N VAL A 101 20.87 -4.40 -12.70
CA VAL A 101 20.73 -4.23 -11.25
C VAL A 101 22.07 -4.37 -10.54
N GLY A 102 22.26 -3.59 -9.49
CA GLY A 102 23.39 -3.68 -8.58
C GLY A 102 23.44 -5.00 -7.82
N PRO A 103 24.58 -5.33 -7.19
CA PRO A 103 24.78 -6.59 -6.48
C PRO A 103 23.81 -6.79 -5.33
N ASP A 104 23.56 -5.75 -4.52
CA ASP A 104 22.60 -5.82 -3.40
C ASP A 104 21.17 -6.07 -3.91
N ALA A 105 20.76 -5.40 -5.00
CA ALA A 105 19.42 -5.57 -5.57
C ALA A 105 19.22 -6.96 -6.18
N LYS A 106 20.25 -7.50 -6.84
CA LYS A 106 20.27 -8.87 -7.32
C LYS A 106 20.15 -9.88 -6.18
N GLU A 107 20.91 -9.69 -5.10
CA GLU A 107 20.82 -10.56 -3.92
C GLU A 107 19.42 -10.50 -3.29
N ILE A 108 18.79 -9.32 -3.24
CA ILE A 108 17.40 -9.17 -2.76
C ILE A 108 16.43 -9.95 -3.65
N ILE A 109 16.54 -9.84 -4.98
CA ILE A 109 15.69 -10.56 -5.93
C ILE A 109 15.88 -12.07 -5.79
N GLU A 110 17.12 -12.55 -5.80
CA GLU A 110 17.46 -13.99 -5.71
C GLU A 110 17.10 -14.58 -4.34
N GLY A 111 17.20 -13.77 -3.27
CA GLY A 111 16.86 -14.15 -1.91
C GLY A 111 15.36 -14.05 -1.59
N THR A 112 14.54 -13.48 -2.47
CA THR A 112 13.10 -13.35 -2.23
C THR A 112 12.42 -14.70 -2.33
N HIS A 113 11.70 -15.09 -1.29
CA HIS A 113 10.87 -16.30 -1.30
C HIS A 113 9.56 -16.00 -2.03
N THR A 114 9.20 -16.86 -2.98
CA THR A 114 7.98 -16.72 -3.78
C THR A 114 6.90 -17.73 -3.35
N PRO A 115 5.62 -17.37 -3.42
CA PRO A 115 5.09 -16.08 -3.90
C PRO A 115 5.26 -14.96 -2.87
N VAL A 116 5.40 -13.72 -3.37
CA VAL A 116 5.29 -12.53 -2.51
C VAL A 116 3.83 -12.35 -2.13
N GLU A 117 3.51 -12.31 -0.85
CA GLU A 117 2.12 -12.33 -0.41
C GLU A 117 1.52 -10.93 -0.37
N ILE A 118 0.35 -10.75 -1.00
CA ILE A 118 -0.48 -9.58 -0.81
C ILE A 118 -1.60 -9.93 0.16
N ARG A 119 -1.59 -9.24 1.30
CA ARG A 119 -2.61 -9.35 2.34
C ARG A 119 -3.41 -8.05 2.39
N PRO A 120 -4.69 -8.06 2.02
CA PRO A 120 -5.56 -6.94 2.31
C PRO A 120 -5.67 -6.84 3.83
N ALA A 121 -5.24 -5.71 4.40
CA ALA A 121 -5.52 -5.44 5.79
C ALA A 121 -6.95 -4.86 5.89
N PRO A 122 -7.70 -5.19 6.97
CA PRO A 122 -9.09 -4.76 7.10
C PRO A 122 -9.22 -3.23 7.11
N ASP A 123 -8.31 -2.55 7.76
CA ASP A 123 -8.46 -1.19 8.28
C ASP A 123 -7.34 -0.22 7.87
N GLU A 124 -6.26 -0.73 7.29
CA GLU A 124 -5.16 0.06 6.73
C GLU A 124 -4.69 -0.59 5.44
N ASN A 125 -4.07 0.19 4.56
CA ASN A 125 -3.75 -0.14 3.17
C ASN A 125 -3.32 -1.61 2.95
N THR A 126 -3.69 -2.18 1.79
CA THR A 126 -3.23 -3.51 1.36
C THR A 126 -1.72 -3.62 1.58
N THR A 127 -1.29 -4.66 2.28
CA THR A 127 0.12 -4.84 2.63
C THR A 127 0.78 -5.94 1.79
N LEU A 128 2.02 -5.68 1.41
CA LEU A 128 2.91 -6.61 0.74
C LEU A 128 3.79 -7.27 1.80
N HIS A 129 3.76 -8.59 1.89
CA HIS A 129 4.59 -9.39 2.77
C HIS A 129 5.64 -10.13 1.94
N VAL A 130 6.91 -9.83 2.22
CA VAL A 130 8.07 -10.40 1.54
C VAL A 130 8.92 -11.14 2.56
N THR A 131 9.07 -12.45 2.39
CA THR A 131 10.08 -13.23 3.12
C THR A 131 11.38 -13.19 2.31
N LEU A 132 12.47 -12.76 2.93
CA LEU A 132 13.75 -12.49 2.26
C LEU A 132 14.92 -13.18 2.98
N ASP A 133 15.71 -13.94 2.23
CA ASP A 133 17.06 -14.35 2.61
C ASP A 133 18.09 -13.34 2.10
N PHE A 134 18.67 -12.54 2.99
CA PHE A 134 19.69 -11.55 2.64
C PHE A 134 20.87 -11.61 3.60
N ARG A 135 22.09 -11.67 3.06
CA ARG A 135 23.35 -11.76 3.84
C ARG A 135 23.35 -12.90 4.87
N GLY A 136 22.74 -14.03 4.49
CA GLY A 136 22.67 -15.24 5.31
C GLY A 136 21.67 -15.17 6.46
N GLN A 137 20.75 -14.21 6.46
CA GLN A 137 19.66 -14.09 7.41
C GLN A 137 18.32 -14.12 6.68
N THR A 138 17.34 -14.80 7.27
CA THR A 138 15.95 -14.79 6.80
C THR A 138 15.16 -13.79 7.62
N GLY A 139 14.38 -12.93 6.98
CA GLY A 139 13.49 -11.99 7.64
C GLY A 139 12.22 -11.73 6.86
N ASP A 140 11.14 -11.44 7.59
CA ASP A 140 9.88 -11.02 7.01
C ASP A 140 9.82 -9.48 6.96
N LEU A 141 9.53 -8.96 5.78
CA LEU A 141 9.36 -7.55 5.50
C LEU A 141 7.88 -7.29 5.17
N GLN A 142 7.34 -6.20 5.71
CA GLN A 142 5.98 -5.76 5.43
C GLN A 142 6.02 -4.35 4.86
N PHE A 143 5.35 -4.13 3.73
CA PHE A 143 5.25 -2.84 3.05
C PHE A 143 3.79 -2.49 2.75
N ASP A 144 3.52 -1.21 2.52
CA ASP A 144 2.29 -0.76 1.86
C ASP A 144 2.33 -1.17 0.38
N VAL A 145 1.24 -1.66 -0.22
CA VAL A 145 1.24 -2.02 -1.66
C VAL A 145 1.52 -0.82 -2.58
N GLY A 146 1.25 0.41 -2.12
CA GLY A 146 1.63 1.65 -2.81
C GLY A 146 3.13 1.78 -3.09
N VAL A 147 3.94 1.00 -2.38
CA VAL A 147 5.38 0.85 -2.62
C VAL A 147 5.69 0.26 -4.00
N LEU A 148 4.83 -0.60 -4.56
CA LEU A 148 5.01 -1.15 -5.90
C LEU A 148 4.79 -0.11 -7.01
N VAL A 149 4.23 1.07 -6.68
CA VAL A 149 3.78 2.06 -7.68
C VAL A 149 4.45 3.43 -7.50
N ASN A 150 4.94 3.76 -6.29
CA ASN A 150 5.51 5.07 -5.97
C ASN A 150 6.92 4.97 -5.39
N ASP A 151 7.66 6.09 -5.48
CA ASP A 151 9.07 6.31 -5.08
C ASP A 151 9.38 5.90 -3.62
N ALA A 152 9.48 4.59 -3.39
CA ALA A 152 9.56 3.94 -2.09
C ALA A 152 10.95 3.37 -1.77
N ALA A 153 11.95 3.69 -2.60
CA ALA A 153 13.32 3.22 -2.42
C ALA A 153 13.84 3.54 -1.00
N GLY A 154 13.46 4.70 -0.45
CA GLY A 154 13.83 5.10 0.91
C GLY A 154 13.20 4.23 2.01
N GLU A 155 11.95 3.76 1.84
CA GLU A 155 11.29 2.91 2.84
C GLU A 155 11.88 1.49 2.83
N LEU A 156 12.17 0.95 1.64
CA LEU A 156 12.87 -0.32 1.49
C LEU A 156 14.23 -0.30 2.17
N MET A 157 15.07 0.68 1.80
CA MET A 157 16.43 0.81 2.34
C MET A 157 16.41 0.86 3.86
N ASN A 158 15.44 1.57 4.45
CA ASN A 158 15.31 1.67 5.90
C ASN A 158 14.87 0.35 6.54
N LYS A 159 13.89 -0.37 5.97
CA LYS A 159 13.42 -1.66 6.52
C LYS A 159 14.45 -2.77 6.37
N ILE A 160 15.16 -2.85 5.24
CA ILE A 160 16.26 -3.80 5.07
C ILE A 160 17.42 -3.47 6.03
N ALA A 161 17.82 -2.20 6.13
CA ALA A 161 18.87 -1.80 7.07
C ALA A 161 18.50 -2.06 8.54
N HIS A 162 17.21 -1.96 8.89
CA HIS A 162 16.71 -2.23 10.23
C HIS A 162 16.67 -3.73 10.55
N ASN A 163 16.21 -4.57 9.62
CA ASN A 163 16.03 -6.01 9.87
C ASN A 163 17.31 -6.83 9.71
N PHE A 164 18.27 -6.38 8.89
CA PHE A 164 19.47 -7.17 8.55
C PHE A 164 20.79 -6.55 9.08
N TYR A 165 20.71 -5.72 10.14
CA TYR A 165 21.80 -5.17 10.97
C TYR A 165 23.20 -5.09 10.32
N GLY A 166 23.56 -3.94 9.73
CA GLY A 166 24.97 -3.52 9.73
C GLY A 166 25.39 -2.48 8.70
N GLU A 167 25.00 -2.65 7.44
CA GLU A 167 25.38 -1.74 6.36
C GLU A 167 24.15 -1.41 5.53
N ARG A 168 23.99 -0.13 5.19
CA ARG A 168 22.96 0.29 4.24
C ARG A 168 23.26 -0.44 2.93
N ALA A 169 22.33 -1.28 2.50
CA ALA A 169 22.36 -1.78 1.13
C ALA A 169 22.41 -0.56 0.19
N GLU A 170 23.34 -0.57 -0.76
CA GLU A 170 23.46 0.47 -1.78
C GLU A 170 22.44 0.20 -2.89
N VAL A 171 21.17 0.39 -2.56
CA VAL A 171 20.05 0.25 -3.50
C VAL A 171 19.73 1.64 -4.04
N THR A 172 19.87 1.83 -5.35
CA THR A 172 19.46 3.06 -6.03
C THR A 172 17.94 3.08 -6.32
N SER A 173 17.41 4.22 -6.78
CA SER A 173 16.00 4.31 -7.19
C SER A 173 15.67 3.35 -8.34
N ASP A 174 16.58 3.22 -9.31
CA ASP A 174 16.43 2.29 -10.43
C ASP A 174 16.55 0.81 -9.99
N ASP A 175 17.44 0.50 -9.03
CA ASP A 175 17.53 -0.85 -8.43
C ASP A 175 16.22 -1.25 -7.76
N TRP A 176 15.57 -0.27 -7.12
CA TRP A 176 14.31 -0.49 -6.43
C TRP A 176 13.16 -0.77 -7.40
N GLU A 177 13.09 -0.03 -8.51
CA GLU A 177 12.11 -0.27 -9.57
C GLU A 177 12.21 -1.73 -10.05
N ALA A 178 13.42 -2.23 -10.28
CA ALA A 178 13.62 -3.62 -10.69
C ALA A 178 13.20 -4.66 -9.62
N ILE A 179 13.46 -4.39 -8.33
CA ILE A 179 13.00 -5.26 -7.23
C ILE A 179 11.46 -5.25 -7.15
N ALA A 180 10.86 -4.06 -7.23
CA ALA A 180 9.42 -3.88 -7.16
C ALA A 180 8.70 -4.56 -8.33
N ASP A 181 9.23 -4.43 -9.55
CA ASP A 181 8.73 -5.12 -10.74
C ASP A 181 8.79 -6.65 -10.57
N TYR A 182 9.93 -7.17 -10.07
CA TYR A 182 10.07 -8.59 -9.79
C TYR A 182 9.03 -9.08 -8.77
N TRP A 183 8.86 -8.37 -7.65
CA TRP A 183 7.81 -8.70 -6.67
C TRP A 183 6.41 -8.56 -7.24
N ALA A 184 6.17 -7.56 -8.10
CA ALA A 184 4.89 -7.33 -8.74
C ALA A 184 4.49 -8.47 -9.69
N ASP A 185 5.47 -9.10 -10.33
CA ASP A 185 5.29 -10.24 -11.24
C ASP A 185 5.16 -11.58 -10.50
N HIS A 186 5.71 -11.69 -9.29
CA HIS A 186 5.75 -12.93 -8.50
C HIS A 186 4.86 -12.90 -7.25
N LYS A 187 3.82 -12.05 -7.26
CA LYS A 187 2.89 -11.91 -6.14
C LYS A 187 1.71 -12.87 -6.22
N GLU A 188 1.19 -13.22 -5.04
CA GLU A 188 -0.08 -13.92 -4.88
C GLU A 188 -0.93 -13.23 -3.80
N VAL A 189 -2.23 -13.06 -4.06
CA VAL A 189 -3.16 -12.52 -3.05
C VAL A 189 -3.64 -13.67 -2.19
N THR A 190 -3.16 -13.73 -0.93
CA THR A 190 -3.36 -14.90 -0.06
C THR A 190 -4.61 -14.83 0.82
N ALA A 191 -5.28 -13.68 0.92
CA ALA A 191 -6.53 -13.54 1.67
C ALA A 191 -7.54 -12.68 0.92
N GLU A 192 -8.68 -13.27 0.54
CA GLU A 192 -9.89 -12.53 0.19
C GLU A 192 -10.59 -12.21 1.51
N VAL A 193 -10.48 -10.98 2.00
CA VAL A 193 -11.13 -10.60 3.27
C VAL A 193 -12.64 -10.48 3.00
N GLU A 194 -13.44 -11.41 3.53
CA GLU A 194 -14.91 -11.40 3.42
C GLU A 194 -15.57 -10.17 4.10
N GLN A 195 -14.84 -9.42 4.94
CA GLN A 195 -15.30 -8.21 5.63
C GLN A 195 -14.31 -7.04 5.45
N SER A 196 -14.77 -5.94 4.84
CA SER A 196 -13.99 -4.70 4.76
C SER A 196 -13.86 -4.02 6.13
N GLY A 197 -12.87 -3.16 6.37
CA GLY A 197 -12.80 -2.38 7.62
C GLY A 197 -14.02 -1.48 7.84
N GLN A 198 -14.69 -1.07 6.77
CA GLN A 198 -15.98 -0.40 6.85
C GLN A 198 -17.10 -1.32 7.38
N ASP A 199 -17.01 -2.65 7.18
CA ASP A 199 -17.91 -3.62 7.83
C ASP A 199 -17.63 -3.68 9.34
N VAL A 200 -16.36 -3.75 9.75
CA VAL A 200 -15.97 -3.76 11.17
C VAL A 200 -16.37 -2.47 11.88
N ILE A 201 -16.16 -1.32 11.24
CA ILE A 201 -16.59 -0.01 11.76
C ILE A 201 -18.11 0.06 11.87
N ALA A 202 -18.84 -0.44 10.85
CA ALA A 202 -20.30 -0.45 10.87
C ALA A 202 -20.84 -1.36 11.98
N GLU A 203 -20.29 -2.56 12.15
CA GLU A 203 -20.66 -3.48 13.23
C GLU A 203 -20.40 -2.85 14.60
N ARG A 204 -19.19 -2.34 14.85
CA ARG A 204 -18.85 -1.68 16.11
C ARG A 204 -19.73 -0.46 16.39
N PHE A 205 -20.07 0.31 15.36
CA PHE A 205 -21.00 1.43 15.48
C PHE A 205 -22.40 0.95 15.85
N LEU A 206 -22.91 -0.09 15.20
CA LEU A 206 -24.25 -0.64 15.47
C LEU A 206 -24.35 -1.26 16.86
N ASP A 207 -23.32 -1.98 17.32
CA ASP A 207 -23.24 -2.51 18.68
C ASP A 207 -23.29 -1.37 19.71
N PHE A 208 -22.48 -0.33 19.51
CA PHE A 208 -22.44 0.81 20.42
C PHE A 208 -23.76 1.60 20.43
N LEU A 209 -24.38 1.72 19.26
CA LEU A 209 -25.68 2.35 19.10
C LEU A 209 -26.78 1.53 19.82
N ALA A 210 -26.80 0.21 19.63
CA ALA A 210 -27.77 -0.69 20.26
C ALA A 210 -27.66 -0.66 21.80
N ASP A 211 -26.44 -0.67 22.34
CA ASP A 211 -26.19 -0.59 23.79
C ASP A 211 -26.62 0.74 24.41
N SER A 212 -26.65 1.81 23.61
CA SER A 212 -26.84 3.18 24.09
C SER A 212 -28.27 3.72 23.87
N ILE A 213 -29.05 3.12 22.98
CA ILE A 213 -30.42 3.52 22.68
C ILE A 213 -31.37 3.11 23.82
N GLN A 214 -32.31 4.00 24.14
CA GLN A 214 -33.46 3.69 24.98
C GLN A 214 -34.74 3.64 24.12
N PRO A 215 -35.29 2.44 23.83
CA PRO A 215 -36.49 2.34 23.00
C PRO A 215 -37.72 2.90 23.73
N THR A 216 -38.58 3.59 23.00
CA THR A 216 -39.90 4.06 23.48
C THR A 216 -40.97 3.86 22.40
N PRO A 217 -42.21 3.50 22.76
CA PRO A 217 -43.34 3.57 21.83
C PRO A 217 -43.86 5.00 21.62
N ASN A 218 -43.55 5.92 22.53
CA ASN A 218 -44.07 7.28 22.47
C ASN A 218 -43.15 8.17 21.64
N ARG A 219 -43.64 8.59 20.47
CA ARG A 219 -42.94 9.50 19.57
C ARG A 219 -42.44 10.77 20.26
N ASP A 220 -43.24 11.37 21.15
CA ASP A 220 -42.92 12.69 21.72
C ASP A 220 -41.72 12.67 22.69
N ASP A 221 -41.32 11.48 23.17
CA ASP A 221 -40.19 11.35 24.09
C ASP A 221 -38.84 11.58 23.39
N ILE A 222 -38.77 11.39 22.07
CA ILE A 222 -37.55 11.59 21.28
C ILE A 222 -37.09 13.06 21.25
N GLU A 223 -38.02 14.01 21.41
CA GLU A 223 -37.70 15.44 21.45
C GLU A 223 -37.06 15.86 22.78
N ASN A 224 -37.36 15.10 23.85
CA ASN A 224 -36.97 15.46 25.22
C ASN A 224 -35.69 14.76 25.69
N SER A 225 -35.26 13.70 25.00
CA SER A 225 -34.07 12.91 25.35
C SER A 225 -33.38 12.38 24.09
N PRO A 226 -32.16 12.84 23.77
CA PRO A 226 -31.44 12.42 22.55
C PRO A 226 -31.17 10.92 22.47
N ARG A 227 -31.01 10.24 23.63
CA ARG A 227 -30.75 8.79 23.71
C ARG A 227 -31.99 7.93 23.44
N THR A 228 -33.16 8.54 23.47
CA THR A 228 -34.41 7.84 23.26
C THR A 228 -34.60 7.60 21.78
N ALA A 229 -34.95 6.37 21.39
CA ALA A 229 -35.31 6.05 20.01
C ALA A 229 -36.78 5.65 19.95
N TRP A 230 -37.53 6.28 19.06
CA TRP A 230 -38.94 5.93 18.87
C TRP A 230 -39.05 4.66 18.03
N VAL A 231 -39.72 3.65 18.59
CA VAL A 231 -40.07 2.41 17.90
C VAL A 231 -41.46 2.56 17.30
N ASP A 232 -41.50 2.65 15.97
CA ASP A 232 -42.71 2.72 15.15
C ASP A 232 -43.05 1.32 14.66
N SER A 233 -43.66 0.51 15.54
CA SER A 233 -43.92 -0.92 15.30
C SER A 233 -44.90 -1.16 14.14
N ASP A 234 -45.83 -0.24 13.92
CA ASP A 234 -46.86 -0.31 12.87
C ASP A 234 -46.43 0.42 11.57
N GLY A 235 -45.25 1.04 11.54
CA GLY A 235 -44.75 1.79 10.40
C GLY A 235 -45.60 3.02 10.02
N GLU A 236 -46.40 3.54 10.95
CA GLU A 236 -47.30 4.67 10.68
C GLU A 236 -46.50 5.94 10.37
N GLY A 237 -45.36 6.14 11.03
CA GLY A 237 -44.42 7.24 10.80
C GLY A 237 -43.69 7.16 9.45
N ALA A 238 -43.68 6.00 8.80
CA ALA A 238 -43.18 5.81 7.43
C ALA A 238 -44.23 6.19 6.35
N THR A 239 -45.50 6.36 6.72
CA THR A 239 -46.60 6.65 5.79
C THR A 239 -46.52 8.08 5.23
N GLY A 240 -46.52 8.22 3.90
CA GLY A 240 -46.45 9.53 3.22
C GLY A 240 -45.04 10.09 3.07
N THR A 241 -44.03 9.24 3.26
CA THR A 241 -42.63 9.64 3.35
C THR A 241 -41.86 9.06 2.17
N ARG A 242 -40.98 9.84 1.53
CA ARG A 242 -40.14 9.35 0.40
C ARG A 242 -38.99 8.48 0.90
N LEU A 243 -39.28 7.54 1.79
CA LEU A 243 -38.35 6.53 2.26
C LEU A 243 -38.71 5.24 1.55
N ASP A 244 -37.71 4.47 1.13
CA ASP A 244 -37.89 3.14 0.52
C ASP A 244 -38.28 2.13 1.63
N ILE A 245 -39.41 2.38 2.29
CA ILE A 245 -39.98 1.58 3.38
C ILE A 245 -41.37 1.14 2.95
N GLU A 246 -41.62 -0.17 2.95
CA GLU A 246 -42.95 -0.68 2.67
C GLU A 246 -43.93 -0.26 3.77
N PRO A 247 -45.17 0.15 3.44
CA PRO A 247 -46.17 0.49 4.44
C PRO A 247 -46.40 -0.65 5.44
N GLY A 248 -46.44 -0.35 6.73
CA GLY A 248 -46.64 -1.35 7.78
C GLY A 248 -45.36 -2.05 8.27
N MET A 249 -44.18 -1.68 7.75
CA MET A 249 -42.91 -2.21 8.25
C MET A 249 -42.44 -1.46 9.51
N PRO A 250 -41.97 -2.16 10.55
CA PRO A 250 -41.49 -1.53 11.77
C PRO A 250 -40.21 -0.75 11.53
N VAL A 251 -40.10 0.43 12.15
CA VAL A 251 -38.95 1.35 12.00
C VAL A 251 -38.50 1.86 13.37
N VAL A 252 -37.19 1.93 13.58
CA VAL A 252 -36.62 2.63 14.73
C VAL A 252 -36.07 3.98 14.29
N TRP A 253 -36.50 5.04 14.97
CA TRP A 253 -36.11 6.40 14.67
C TRP A 253 -35.15 6.94 15.71
N VAL A 254 -33.98 7.38 15.24
CA VAL A 254 -32.88 7.86 16.09
C VAL A 254 -32.58 9.31 15.74
N THR A 255 -32.36 10.18 16.74
CA THR A 255 -32.04 11.60 16.48
C THR A 255 -30.67 11.76 15.81
N ASP A 256 -30.54 12.76 14.93
CA ASP A 256 -29.29 13.07 14.24
C ASP A 256 -28.17 13.45 15.21
N ASP A 257 -28.50 14.22 16.25
CA ASP A 257 -27.53 14.65 17.25
C ASP A 257 -26.95 13.44 18.00
N PHE A 258 -27.80 12.50 18.44
CA PHE A 258 -27.34 11.29 19.11
C PHE A 258 -26.58 10.35 18.17
N PHE A 259 -27.04 10.20 16.91
CA PHE A 259 -26.34 9.43 15.89
C PHE A 259 -24.91 9.96 15.67
N LEU A 260 -24.75 11.29 15.54
CA LEU A 260 -23.45 11.92 15.38
C LEU A 260 -22.56 11.77 16.64
N ASP A 261 -23.14 11.90 17.83
CA ASP A 261 -22.43 11.66 19.10
C ASP A 261 -21.89 10.22 19.17
N GLN A 262 -22.68 9.22 18.72
CA GLN A 262 -22.23 7.83 18.68
C GLN A 262 -21.08 7.64 17.68
N MET A 263 -21.14 8.27 16.51
CA MET A 263 -20.04 8.25 15.53
C MET A 263 -18.76 8.91 16.08
N GLU A 264 -18.88 9.90 16.95
CA GLU A 264 -17.73 10.52 17.62
C GLU A 264 -17.17 9.64 18.74
N ALA A 265 -18.03 8.92 19.46
CA ALA A 265 -17.61 7.97 20.48
C ALA A 265 -16.78 6.82 19.89
N VAL A 266 -17.07 6.39 18.65
CA VAL A 266 -16.23 5.44 17.90
C VAL A 266 -15.03 6.11 17.18
N SER A 267 -14.74 7.38 17.50
CA SER A 267 -13.57 8.15 17.04
C SER A 267 -13.42 8.29 15.52
N LEU A 268 -14.53 8.41 14.79
CA LEU A 268 -14.50 8.49 13.31
C LEU A 268 -14.17 9.89 12.78
N THR A 269 -13.36 9.94 11.70
CA THR A 269 -13.10 11.18 10.97
C THR A 269 -14.29 11.57 10.09
N LEU A 270 -14.33 12.81 9.56
CA LEU A 270 -15.43 13.27 8.71
C LEU A 270 -15.56 12.46 7.40
N ALA A 271 -14.45 11.96 6.86
CA ALA A 271 -14.44 11.09 5.69
C ALA A 271 -15.11 9.74 6.03
N ASP A 272 -14.69 9.11 7.13
CA ASP A 272 -15.23 7.83 7.58
C ASP A 272 -16.71 7.93 7.95
N LYS A 273 -17.13 9.05 8.55
CA LYS A 273 -18.55 9.31 8.85
C LYS A 273 -19.40 9.26 7.58
N SER A 274 -18.94 9.90 6.51
CA SER A 274 -19.68 9.94 5.24
C SER A 274 -19.73 8.58 4.55
N GLU A 275 -18.69 7.76 4.70
CA GLU A 275 -18.63 6.40 4.15
C GLU A 275 -19.49 5.41 4.95
N LEU A 276 -19.46 5.51 6.28
CA LEU A 276 -20.30 4.70 7.17
C LEU A 276 -21.79 4.88 6.84
N VAL A 277 -22.28 6.11 6.66
CA VAL A 277 -23.70 6.34 6.29
C VAL A 277 -24.04 5.70 4.94
N LYS A 278 -23.12 5.76 3.96
CA LYS A 278 -23.32 5.09 2.66
C LYS A 278 -23.37 3.58 2.84
N LYS A 279 -22.53 3.01 3.70
CA LYS A 279 -22.46 1.58 4.01
C LYS A 279 -23.69 1.08 4.75
N LEU A 280 -24.16 1.80 5.77
CA LEU A 280 -25.40 1.49 6.49
C LEU A 280 -26.61 1.53 5.55
N LYS A 281 -26.61 2.44 4.57
CA LYS A 281 -27.65 2.46 3.53
C LYS A 281 -27.51 1.29 2.54
N SER A 282 -26.33 0.99 2.04
CA SER A 282 -26.13 -0.07 1.03
C SER A 282 -26.37 -1.47 1.58
N SER A 283 -26.04 -1.70 2.86
CA SER A 283 -26.40 -2.91 3.61
C SER A 283 -27.88 -2.99 3.97
N GLY A 284 -28.63 -1.91 3.72
CA GLY A 284 -30.05 -1.82 4.01
C GLY A 284 -30.37 -1.73 5.50
N VAL A 285 -29.40 -1.42 6.36
CA VAL A 285 -29.59 -1.15 7.80
C VAL A 285 -30.33 0.17 8.00
N LEU A 286 -29.94 1.19 7.23
CA LEU A 286 -30.58 2.50 7.20
C LEU A 286 -31.64 2.56 6.08
N HIS A 287 -32.82 3.04 6.41
CA HIS A 287 -33.87 3.28 5.42
C HIS A 287 -33.75 4.66 4.74
N GLY A 288 -34.04 4.71 3.44
CA GLY A 288 -34.21 5.96 2.70
C GLY A 288 -32.91 6.65 2.25
N GLN A 289 -32.72 7.93 2.62
CA GLN A 289 -31.64 8.77 2.05
C GLN A 289 -30.38 8.80 2.92
N ILE A 290 -29.25 9.21 2.32
CA ILE A 290 -27.92 9.38 2.99
C ILE A 290 -27.92 10.61 3.93
N ARG A 291 -29.07 11.25 4.15
CA ARG A 291 -29.21 12.47 4.96
C ARG A 291 -30.32 12.27 5.98
N PRO A 292 -30.18 12.85 7.19
CA PRO A 292 -31.21 12.76 8.20
C PRO A 292 -32.45 13.50 7.71
N ARG A 293 -33.60 13.00 8.12
CA ARG A 293 -34.90 13.54 7.76
C ARG A 293 -35.35 14.58 8.76
N SER A 294 -35.90 15.70 8.29
CA SER A 294 -36.63 16.63 9.14
C SER A 294 -38.04 16.11 9.44
N TRP A 295 -38.41 16.07 10.72
CA TRP A 295 -39.75 15.67 11.14
C TRP A 295 -40.69 16.81 11.49
N THR A 296 -40.12 17.95 11.88
CA THR A 296 -40.88 19.16 12.16
C THR A 296 -40.82 20.09 10.96
N ASP A 297 -41.89 20.85 10.72
CA ASP A 297 -41.97 21.84 9.63
C ASP A 297 -40.90 22.95 9.74
N ASN A 298 -40.35 23.12 10.93
CA ASN A 298 -39.29 24.10 11.23
C ASN A 298 -37.86 23.54 11.14
N GLY A 299 -37.66 22.28 10.75
CA GLY A 299 -36.31 21.72 10.58
C GLY A 299 -35.60 21.28 11.85
N ARG A 300 -36.21 21.45 13.03
CA ARG A 300 -35.53 21.30 14.33
C ARG A 300 -35.21 19.86 14.68
N LEU A 301 -36.15 18.94 14.49
CA LEU A 301 -35.91 17.53 14.79
C LEU A 301 -35.47 16.81 13.52
N ARG A 302 -34.20 16.39 13.49
CA ARG A 302 -33.62 15.58 12.42
C ARG A 302 -33.43 14.15 12.90
N VAL A 303 -33.86 13.18 12.10
CA VAL A 303 -33.87 11.76 12.48
C VAL A 303 -33.39 10.83 11.38
N TRP A 304 -32.85 9.70 11.79
CA TRP A 304 -32.42 8.57 10.98
C TRP A 304 -33.36 7.40 11.20
N ALA A 305 -33.70 6.69 10.12
CA ALA A 305 -34.58 5.52 10.14
C ALA A 305 -33.76 4.25 10.04
N PHE A 306 -33.87 3.37 11.04
CA PHE A 306 -33.16 2.09 11.11
C PHE A 306 -34.13 0.92 11.07
N LYS A 307 -33.64 -0.21 10.54
CA LYS A 307 -34.27 -1.51 10.77
C LYS A 307 -34.15 -1.87 12.26
N PRO A 308 -35.24 -2.25 12.95
CA PRO A 308 -35.19 -2.60 14.38
C PRO A 308 -34.13 -3.66 14.72
N ALA A 309 -34.06 -4.73 13.93
CA ALA A 309 -33.10 -5.81 14.13
C ALA A 309 -31.62 -5.37 14.04
N ALA A 310 -31.32 -4.33 13.27
CA ALA A 310 -29.95 -3.84 13.11
C ALA A 310 -29.45 -3.01 14.31
N VAL A 311 -30.36 -2.57 15.18
CA VAL A 311 -30.06 -1.85 16.43
C VAL A 311 -30.46 -2.65 17.65
N GLY A 312 -30.64 -3.97 17.51
CA GLY A 312 -30.94 -4.88 18.61
C GLY A 312 -32.32 -4.69 19.26
N ILE A 313 -33.27 -4.06 18.58
CA ILE A 313 -34.61 -3.80 19.10
C ILE A 313 -35.60 -4.77 18.46
N ASP A 314 -36.34 -5.50 19.31
CA ASP A 314 -37.53 -6.22 18.91
C ASP A 314 -38.73 -5.24 18.90
N PRO A 315 -39.37 -4.99 17.75
CA PRO A 315 -40.52 -4.08 17.68
C PRO A 315 -41.73 -4.56 18.49
N ASP A 316 -41.84 -5.84 18.79
CA ASP A 316 -42.94 -6.40 19.58
C ASP A 316 -42.79 -6.11 21.09
N ASP A 317 -41.56 -5.97 21.58
CA ASP A 317 -41.26 -5.66 23.00
C ASP A 317 -41.64 -4.24 23.41
N SER A 318 -41.88 -3.35 22.44
CA SER A 318 -42.18 -1.95 22.66
C SER A 318 -43.68 -1.63 22.77
N HIS A 319 -44.57 -2.62 22.72
CA HIS A 319 -46.01 -2.39 22.80
C HIS A 319 -46.42 -1.67 24.10
N PRO A 320 -47.25 -0.60 24.03
CA PRO A 320 -47.85 0.02 25.21
C PRO A 320 -48.97 -0.90 25.76
N GLY A 321 -48.56 -1.99 26.41
CA GLY A 321 -49.47 -3.08 26.79
C GLY A 321 -48.91 -4.03 27.85
N SER A 322 -48.07 -3.55 28.76
CA SER A 322 -47.78 -4.24 30.02
C SER A 322 -48.10 -3.27 31.14
N GLU A 323 -49.32 -3.36 31.68
CA GLU A 323 -49.61 -2.85 33.02
C GLU A 323 -48.46 -3.21 33.94
N ALA A 324 -47.99 -2.21 34.70
CA ALA A 324 -47.11 -2.47 35.83
C ALA A 324 -47.71 -3.65 36.62
N ALA A 325 -46.91 -4.70 36.82
CA ALA A 325 -47.25 -5.76 37.75
C ALA A 325 -47.40 -5.13 39.15
N THR A 326 -48.60 -4.65 39.46
CA THR A 326 -49.02 -4.39 40.83
C THR A 326 -49.02 -5.74 41.50
N SER A 327 -47.95 -5.99 42.27
CA SER A 327 -47.92 -7.08 43.23
C SER A 327 -49.07 -6.87 44.20
N GLU A 328 -50.20 -7.54 43.95
CA GLU A 328 -51.22 -7.77 44.98
C GLU A 328 -50.57 -8.61 46.08
N VAL A 329 -50.12 -7.94 47.14
CA VAL A 329 -49.86 -8.58 48.43
C VAL A 329 -51.22 -8.81 49.07
N LYS A 330 -51.69 -10.06 49.08
CA LYS A 330 -52.88 -10.46 49.86
C LYS A 330 -52.56 -10.40 51.37
N PRO A 331 -53.41 -9.77 52.18
CA PRO A 331 -53.39 -9.93 53.64
C PRO A 331 -53.92 -11.31 54.08
#